data_AF-A0A9N7PK92-F1
#
_entry.id   AF-A0A9N7PK92-F1
#
_cell.length_a   1.000
_cell.length_b   1.000
_cell.length_c   1.000
_cell.angle_alpha   90.00
_cell.angle_beta   90.00
_cell.angle_gamma   90.00
#
_symmetry.space_group_name_H-M   'P 1'
#
loop_
_entity.id
_entity.type
_entity.pdbx_description
1 polymer ?
#
loop_
_entity_poly.entity_id
_entity_poly.type
_entity_poly.pdbx_seq_one_letter_code
_entity_poly.pdbx_strand_id
1 'polypeptide(L)'
;MRGQHYTDEQKEQILQEVKEVGNVSLVGRKHGISTSTIFTWISKSKNRNQIKTKPGRKTSVEGKSNEEEINEVTQENDKLKKILGEKDLEISILKDLLKKANPQLKIK
;
A
#
# COMPACT_ATOMS: atom_id res chain seq x y z
N MET A 1 26.93 -0.16 30.17
CA MET A 1 25.82 -0.83 29.47
C MET A 1 26.31 -2.21 29.02
N ARG A 2 25.62 -3.31 29.41
CA ARG A 2 25.93 -4.64 28.87
C ARG A 2 25.42 -4.69 27.43
N GLY A 3 26.31 -4.94 26.47
CA GLY A 3 25.89 -5.23 25.11
C GLY A 3 25.11 -6.54 25.10
N GLN A 4 23.91 -6.55 24.52
CA GLN A 4 23.26 -7.82 24.18
C GLN A 4 24.09 -8.49 23.09
N HIS A 5 24.62 -9.67 23.39
CA HIS A 5 25.26 -10.53 22.41
C HIS A 5 24.20 -11.43 21.78
N TYR A 6 24.12 -11.42 20.45
CA TYR A 6 23.23 -12.29 19.68
C TYR A 6 24.07 -13.35 19.00
N THR A 7 23.62 -14.60 19.08
CA THR A 7 24.25 -15.71 18.35
C THR A 7 24.03 -15.54 16.85
N ASP A 8 24.89 -16.14 16.04
CA ASP A 8 24.78 -16.01 14.58
C ASP A 8 23.52 -16.72 14.04
N GLU A 9 23.09 -17.80 14.69
CA GLU A 9 21.82 -18.49 14.40
C GLU A 9 20.60 -17.58 14.62
N GLN A 10 20.59 -16.83 15.73
CA GLN A 10 19.51 -15.89 16.04
C GLN A 10 19.43 -14.77 14.99
N LYS A 11 20.57 -14.23 14.57
CA LYS A 11 20.62 -13.20 13.53
C LYS A 11 20.05 -13.71 12.22
N GLU A 12 20.42 -14.93 11.80
CA GLU A 12 19.95 -15.52 10.54
C GLU A 12 18.44 -15.77 10.58
N GLN A 13 17.92 -16.32 11.70
CA GLN A 13 16.48 -16.53 11.88
C GLN A 13 15.69 -15.23 11.77
N ILE A 14 16.19 -14.15 12.39
CA ILE A 14 15.54 -12.84 12.34
C ILE A 14 15.59 -12.24 10.93
N LEU A 15 16.72 -12.38 10.22
CA LEU A 15 16.85 -11.89 8.85
C LEU A 15 15.90 -12.63 7.89
N GLN A 16 15.73 -13.94 8.07
CA GLN A 16 14.78 -14.74 7.31
C GLN A 16 13.33 -14.33 7.60
N GLU A 17 12.97 -14.14 8.87
CA GLU A 17 11.63 -13.66 9.25
C GLU A 17 11.36 -12.25 8.68
N VAL A 18 12.37 -11.37 8.68
CA VAL A 18 12.25 -10.04 8.05
C VAL A 18 12.04 -10.16 6.54
N LYS A 19 12.68 -11.14 5.87
CA LYS A 19 12.49 -11.39 4.44
C LYS A 19 11.06 -11.87 4.14
N GLU A 20 10.50 -12.73 4.98
CA GLU A 20 9.14 -13.27 4.82
C GLU A 20 8.05 -12.25 5.15
N VAL A 21 8.19 -11.54 6.28
CA VAL A 21 7.19 -10.60 6.78
C VAL A 21 7.30 -9.23 6.09
N GLY A 22 8.51 -8.85 5.68
CA GLY A 22 8.79 -7.56 5.06
C GLY A 22 8.65 -6.35 5.99
N ASN A 23 8.45 -6.55 7.30
CA ASN A 23 8.27 -5.48 8.30
C ASN A 23 9.25 -5.61 9.47
N VAL A 24 10.33 -4.83 9.43
CA VAL A 24 11.39 -4.81 10.44
C VAL A 24 10.88 -4.39 11.82
N SER A 25 9.92 -3.46 11.89
CA SER A 25 9.38 -2.96 13.16
C SER A 25 8.57 -4.01 13.90
N LEU A 26 7.83 -4.84 13.17
CA LEU A 26 7.06 -5.94 13.77
C LEU A 26 7.99 -7.02 14.31
N VAL A 27 8.96 -7.44 13.51
CA VAL A 27 9.94 -8.47 13.89
C VAL A 27 10.80 -7.99 15.06
N GLY A 28 11.23 -6.73 15.06
CA GLY A 28 11.97 -6.13 16.18
C GLY A 28 11.19 -6.16 17.49
N ARG A 29 9.90 -5.80 17.48
CA ARG A 29 9.05 -5.88 18.67
C ARG A 29 8.88 -7.31 19.19
N LYS A 30 8.70 -8.27 18.28
CA LYS A 30 8.51 -9.69 18.63
C LYS A 30 9.74 -10.28 19.32
N HIS A 31 10.94 -9.92 18.87
CA HIS A 31 12.19 -10.45 19.41
C HIS A 31 12.83 -9.54 20.48
N GLY A 32 12.22 -8.38 20.79
CA GLY A 32 12.78 -7.41 21.74
C GLY A 32 14.03 -6.71 21.23
N ILE A 33 14.19 -6.59 19.91
CA ILE A 33 15.38 -6.07 19.24
C ILE A 33 15.04 -4.72 18.60
N SER A 34 15.93 -3.75 18.76
CA SER A 34 15.76 -2.47 18.10
C SER A 34 15.79 -2.62 16.58
N THR A 35 14.95 -1.87 15.89
CA THR A 35 14.92 -1.86 14.42
C THR A 35 16.27 -1.47 13.83
N SER A 36 17.02 -0.58 14.49
CA SER A 36 18.36 -0.15 14.09
C SER A 36 19.38 -1.30 14.11
N THR A 37 19.31 -2.19 15.10
CA THR A 37 20.17 -3.39 15.16
C THR A 37 19.87 -4.34 14.01
N ILE A 38 18.58 -4.56 13.69
CA ILE A 38 18.18 -5.40 12.56
C ILE A 38 18.64 -4.79 11.22
N PHE A 39 18.48 -3.48 11.01
CA PHE A 39 18.99 -2.80 9.82
C PHE A 39 20.52 -2.90 9.67
N THR A 40 21.24 -2.89 10.80
CA THR A 40 22.69 -3.10 10.81
C THR A 40 23.05 -4.52 10.35
N TRP A 41 22.31 -5.54 10.80
CA TRP A 41 22.51 -6.91 10.32
C TRP A 41 22.14 -7.09 8.85
N ILE A 42 21.04 -6.51 8.39
CA ILE A 42 20.65 -6.52 6.97
C ILE A 42 21.76 -5.90 6.11
N SER A 43 22.32 -4.78 6.54
CA SER A 43 23.40 -4.08 5.83
C SER A 43 24.71 -4.86 5.79
N LYS A 44 25.01 -5.62 6.85
CA LYS A 44 26.19 -6.51 6.93
C LYS A 44 25.97 -7.87 6.26
N SER A 45 24.73 -8.26 6.03
CA SER A 45 24.38 -9.53 5.39
C SER A 45 24.62 -9.46 3.87
N LYS A 46 25.05 -10.59 3.27
CA LYS A 46 25.15 -10.74 1.82
C LYS A 46 23.78 -10.63 1.11
N ASN A 47 22.68 -10.73 1.87
CA ASN A 47 21.30 -10.75 1.41
C ASN A 47 20.66 -9.36 1.31
N ARG A 48 21.43 -8.26 1.44
CA ARG A 48 20.92 -6.88 1.37
C ARG A 48 19.97 -6.63 0.19
N ASN A 49 20.27 -7.18 -0.99
CA ASN A 49 19.46 -6.99 -2.20
C ASN A 49 18.20 -7.89 -2.24
N GLN A 50 18.16 -8.94 -1.44
CA GLN A 50 17.04 -9.89 -1.36
C GLN A 50 16.02 -9.51 -0.29
N ILE A 51 16.46 -8.82 0.77
CA ILE A 51 15.60 -8.40 1.87
C ILE A 51 14.93 -7.08 1.48
N LYS A 52 13.84 -7.18 0.72
CA LYS A 52 12.97 -6.04 0.40
C LYS A 52 12.13 -5.70 1.63
N THR A 53 12.68 -4.91 2.54
CA THR A 53 11.90 -4.38 3.67
C THR A 53 10.97 -3.28 3.18
N LYS A 54 9.70 -3.33 3.57
CA LYS A 54 8.81 -2.17 3.41
C LYS A 54 9.49 -0.98 4.10
N PRO A 55 9.53 0.21 3.49
CA PRO A 55 9.98 1.40 4.19
C PRO A 55 9.07 1.54 5.41
N GLY A 56 9.59 1.17 6.59
CA GLY A 56 8.86 1.36 7.84
C GLY A 56 8.59 2.84 7.92
N ARG A 57 7.31 3.24 8.13
CA ARG A 57 6.85 4.64 8.18
C ARG A 57 7.94 5.54 8.78
N LYS A 58 8.78 6.09 7.91
CA LYS A 58 9.69 7.16 8.28
C LYS A 58 8.78 8.36 8.32
N THR A 59 8.42 8.74 9.53
CA THR A 59 8.01 10.12 9.77
C THR A 59 9.14 10.99 9.22
N SER A 60 8.83 11.75 8.16
CA SER A 60 9.70 12.65 7.42
C SER A 60 10.41 12.05 6.18
N VAL A 61 10.10 12.65 5.03
CA VAL A 61 10.81 12.63 3.73
C VAL A 61 10.54 11.45 2.78
N GLU A 62 9.27 11.09 2.60
CA GLU A 62 8.82 10.28 1.43
C GLU A 62 7.41 10.71 0.98
N GLY A 63 7.17 12.03 0.98
CA GLY A 63 5.91 12.63 0.52
C GLY A 63 5.83 12.76 -1.00
N LYS A 64 6.97 13.00 -1.68
CA LYS A 64 6.94 13.41 -3.09
C LYS A 64 6.51 12.33 -4.09
N SER A 65 6.94 11.08 -3.93
CA SER A 65 6.56 10.02 -4.87
C SER A 65 5.11 9.57 -4.71
N ASN A 66 4.59 9.60 -3.49
CA ASN A 66 3.20 9.23 -3.23
C ASN A 66 2.23 10.37 -3.55
N GLU A 67 2.63 11.63 -3.37
CA GLU A 67 1.79 12.78 -3.71
C GLU A 67 1.47 12.84 -5.21
N GLU A 68 2.44 12.54 -6.07
CA GLU A 68 2.24 12.49 -7.53
C GLU A 68 1.27 11.36 -7.91
N GLU A 69 1.50 10.13 -7.44
CA GLU A 69 0.59 8.99 -7.68
C GLU A 69 -0.82 9.24 -7.11
N ILE A 70 -0.91 9.82 -5.91
CA ILE A 70 -2.20 10.16 -5.28
C ILE A 70 -2.92 11.24 -6.09
N ASN A 71 -2.21 12.26 -6.57
CA ASN A 71 -2.80 13.32 -7.39
C ASN A 71 -3.30 12.78 -8.72
N GLU A 72 -2.52 11.94 -9.40
CA GLU A 72 -2.92 11.30 -10.66
C GLU A 72 -4.16 10.42 -10.47
N VAL A 73 -4.16 9.56 -9.45
CA VAL A 73 -5.32 8.71 -9.11
C VAL A 73 -6.54 9.56 -8.75
N THR A 74 -6.36 10.67 -8.04
CA THR A 74 -7.46 11.56 -7.67
C THR A 74 -8.06 12.25 -8.90
N GLN A 75 -7.21 12.74 -9.81
CA GLN A 75 -7.65 13.33 -11.08
C GLN A 75 -8.36 12.32 -11.97
N GLU A 76 -7.88 11.09 -12.04
CA GLU A 76 -8.54 10.02 -12.78
C GLU A 76 -9.91 9.71 -12.17
N ASN A 77 -10.01 9.66 -10.83
CA ASN A 77 -11.27 9.44 -10.14
C ASN A 77 -12.30 10.53 -10.44
N ASP A 78 -11.89 11.80 -10.46
CA ASP A 78 -12.79 12.92 -10.78
C ASP A 78 -13.26 12.88 -12.23
N LYS A 79 -12.38 12.52 -13.17
CA LYS A 79 -12.75 12.31 -14.59
C LYS A 79 -13.76 11.16 -14.72
N LEU A 80 -13.52 10.05 -14.05
CA LEU A 80 -14.40 8.88 -14.08
C LEU A 80 -15.78 9.19 -13.47
N LYS A 81 -15.83 9.91 -12.34
CA LYS A 81 -17.08 10.37 -11.73
C LYS A 81 -17.88 11.27 -12.68
N LYS A 82 -17.20 12.17 -13.39
CA LYS A 82 -17.85 13.05 -14.37
C LYS A 82 -18.46 12.26 -15.53
N ILE A 83 -17.69 11.37 -16.14
CA ILE A 83 -18.16 10.51 -17.24
C ILE A 83 -19.33 9.63 -16.77
N LEU A 84 -19.25 9.08 -15.56
CA LEU A 84 -20.32 8.26 -14.99
C LEU A 84 -21.61 9.07 -14.83
N GLY A 85 -21.53 10.28 -14.27
CA GLY A 85 -22.69 11.17 -14.12
C GLY A 85 -23.32 11.56 -15.46
N GLU A 86 -22.51 11.84 -16.49
CA GLU A 86 -23.00 12.11 -17.85
C GLU A 86 -23.74 10.89 -18.44
N LYS A 87 -23.20 9.69 -18.24
CA LYS A 87 -23.82 8.43 -18.70
C LYS A 87 -25.11 8.10 -17.95
N ASP A 88 -25.15 8.30 -16.64
CA ASP A 88 -26.37 8.09 -15.84
C ASP A 88 -27.48 9.08 -16.22
N LEU A 89 -27.12 10.33 -16.55
CA LEU A 89 -28.07 11.32 -17.06
C LEU A 89 -28.60 10.92 -18.43
N GLU A 90 -27.73 10.51 -19.35
CA GLU A 90 -28.10 10.00 -20.68
C GLU A 90 -29.08 8.82 -20.57
N ILE A 91 -28.77 7.84 -19.70
CA ILE A 91 -29.64 6.69 -19.43
C ILE A 91 -31.00 7.13 -18.88
N SER A 92 -31.01 8.09 -17.97
CA SER A 92 -32.25 8.60 -17.36
C SER A 92 -33.16 9.26 -18.40
N ILE A 93 -32.59 10.10 -19.26
CA ILE A 93 -33.32 10.75 -20.36
C ILE A 93 -33.86 9.70 -21.33
N LEU A 94 -33.05 8.72 -21.73
CA LEU A 94 -33.48 7.64 -22.62
C LEU A 94 -34.61 6.81 -22.01
N LYS A 95 -34.53 6.49 -20.71
CA LYS A 95 -35.61 5.79 -19.99
C LYS A 95 -36.90 6.60 -19.97
N ASP A 96 -36.83 7.91 -19.75
CA ASP A 96 -37.99 8.79 -19.73
C ASP A 96 -38.62 8.97 -21.12
N LEU A 97 -37.79 9.05 -22.17
CA LEU A 97 -38.27 9.05 -23.55
C LEU A 97 -38.96 7.73 -23.90
N LEU A 98 -38.40 6.59 -23.50
CA LEU A 98 -39.03 5.28 -23.69
C LEU A 98 -40.37 5.17 -22.97
N LYS A 99 -40.47 5.65 -21.73
CA LYS A 99 -41.74 5.70 -20.98
C LYS A 99 -42.77 6.60 -21.66
N LYS A 100 -42.35 7.76 -22.18
CA LYS A 100 -43.25 8.67 -22.93
C LYS A 100 -43.72 8.05 -24.24
N ALA A 101 -42.83 7.41 -24.99
CA ALA A 101 -43.15 6.80 -26.27
C ALA A 101 -43.99 5.52 -26.13
N ASN A 102 -43.76 4.74 -25.07
CA ASN A 102 -44.47 3.50 -24.80
C ASN A 102 -44.86 3.40 -23.30
N PRO A 103 -46.02 3.97 -22.91
CA PRO A 103 -46.45 3.99 -21.51
C PRO A 103 -46.75 2.60 -20.92
N GLN A 104 -46.91 1.57 -21.76
CA GLN A 104 -47.15 0.18 -21.35
C GLN A 104 -45.85 -0.58 -21.00
N LEU A 105 -44.67 -0.03 -21.33
CA LEU A 105 -43.38 -0.68 -21.18
C LEU A 105 -42.86 -0.53 -19.74
N LYS A 106 -42.89 -1.61 -18.96
CA LYS A 106 -42.31 -1.65 -17.61
C LYS A 106 -40.78 -1.81 -17.71
N ILE A 107 -40.06 -0.71 -17.55
CA ILE A 107 -38.59 -0.70 -17.44
C ILE A 107 -38.22 -1.01 -15.99
N LYS A 108 -37.48 -2.10 -15.76
CA LYS A 108 -37.02 -2.55 -14.44
C LYS A 108 -35.74 -1.83 -14.00
#